data_AF-A0A7J8HQ57-F1
#
_entry.id   AF-A0A7J8HQ57-F1
#
_cell.length_a   1.000
_cell.length_b   1.000
_cell.length_c   1.000
_cell.angle_alpha   90.00
_cell.angle_beta   90.00
_cell.angle_gamma   90.00
#
_symmetry.space_group_name_H-M   'P 1'
#
loop_
_entity.id
_entity.type
_entity.pdbx_description
1 polymer ?
#
loop_
_entity_poly.entity_id
_entity_poly.type
_entity_poly.pdbx_seq_one_letter_code
_entity_poly.pdbx_strand_id
1 'polypeptide(L)'
;MRLSRELRLSMLEIVHPGQVEKHNRELEEKSALIIQKHWRGYKERKNFRQQRPSLTEYKAAVTLQRATLRFLAKCRKKKTLFAPWQGIRELSDARRVELKQQVDDYVRRHSCSQMSDVTSKELHSQAQERLQHYFMGRALEDRAQHHREALVAQISTNIEQLMKAPSLKEAEEKEPELFLSRSRPVAAKAKQAHLTTLKHIQAPWWKKLGEEAGDEIDIPKDELSVELGTLFIGGTKPP
;
A
#
# COMPACT_ATOMS: atom_id res chain seq x y z
N MET A 1 42.22 -22.55 -12.60
CA MET A 1 42.97 -23.23 -13.68
C MET A 1 43.54 -24.60 -13.27
N ARG A 2 44.18 -24.76 -12.10
CA ARG A 2 44.75 -26.06 -11.67
C ARG A 2 43.74 -27.22 -11.59
N LEU A 3 42.61 -27.01 -10.91
CA LEU A 3 41.54 -28.01 -10.77
C LEU A 3 41.02 -28.57 -12.11
N SER A 4 40.83 -27.71 -13.12
CA SER A 4 40.35 -28.15 -14.44
C SER A 4 41.40 -28.99 -15.19
N ARG A 5 42.70 -28.72 -14.95
CA ARG A 5 43.79 -29.48 -15.56
C ARG A 5 43.97 -30.83 -14.86
N GLU A 6 43.86 -30.85 -13.54
CA GLU A 6 43.86 -32.08 -12.72
C GLU A 6 42.69 -32.99 -13.08
N LEU A 7 41.48 -32.43 -13.23
CA LEU A 7 40.29 -33.19 -13.65
C LEU A 7 40.43 -33.77 -15.07
N ARG A 8 41.11 -33.05 -15.97
CA ARG A 8 41.36 -33.51 -17.34
C ARG A 8 42.41 -34.63 -17.36
N LEU A 9 43.42 -34.58 -16.49
CA LEU A 9 44.44 -35.62 -16.36
C LEU A 9 43.87 -36.89 -15.72
N SER A 10 43.09 -36.76 -14.64
CA SER A 10 42.43 -37.93 -14.01
C SER A 10 41.45 -38.62 -14.96
N MET A 11 40.78 -37.85 -15.82
CA MET A 11 39.91 -38.41 -16.84
C MET A 11 40.67 -39.20 -17.92
N LEU A 12 41.84 -38.69 -18.35
CA LEU A 12 42.70 -39.39 -19.31
C LEU A 12 43.32 -40.67 -18.73
N GLU A 13 43.48 -40.74 -17.41
CA GLU A 13 43.95 -41.93 -16.69
C GLU A 13 42.90 -43.05 -16.65
N ILE A 14 41.61 -42.69 -16.66
CA ILE A 14 40.48 -43.63 -16.60
C ILE A 14 40.05 -44.12 -18.00
N VAL A 15 40.25 -43.32 -19.06
CA VAL A 15 39.81 -43.64 -20.42
C VAL A 15 40.89 -44.42 -21.18
N HIS A 16 40.51 -45.57 -21.76
CA HIS A 16 41.44 -46.39 -22.54
C HIS A 16 42.06 -45.60 -23.71
N PRO A 17 43.38 -45.68 -23.98
CA PRO A 17 44.07 -44.85 -24.98
C PRO A 17 43.45 -44.88 -26.38
N GLY A 18 42.98 -46.04 -26.83
CA GLY A 18 42.28 -46.20 -28.13
C GLY A 18 40.88 -45.58 -28.21
N GLN A 19 40.31 -45.13 -27.08
CA GLN A 19 38.97 -44.54 -26.99
C GLN A 19 39.00 -43.04 -26.63
N VAL A 20 40.16 -42.49 -26.27
CA VAL A 20 40.33 -41.07 -25.89
C VAL A 20 39.85 -40.13 -26.99
N GLU A 21 40.19 -40.43 -28.25
CA GLU A 21 39.79 -39.62 -29.41
C GLU A 21 38.27 -39.58 -29.60
N LYS A 22 37.60 -40.73 -29.45
CA LYS A 22 36.14 -40.82 -29.51
C LYS A 22 35.49 -39.99 -28.39
N HIS A 23 36.03 -40.11 -27.17
CA HIS A 23 35.53 -39.37 -26.01
C HIS A 23 35.68 -37.85 -26.17
N ASN A 24 36.82 -37.39 -26.70
CA ASN A 24 37.04 -35.97 -26.98
C ASN A 24 36.04 -35.43 -28.02
N ARG A 25 35.76 -36.18 -29.09
CA ARG A 25 34.74 -35.80 -30.08
C ARG A 25 33.35 -35.68 -29.46
N GLU A 26 32.96 -36.62 -28.60
CA GLU A 26 31.67 -36.55 -27.89
C GLU A 26 31.59 -35.33 -26.96
N LEU A 27 32.70 -34.96 -26.30
CA LEU A 27 32.78 -33.74 -25.48
C LEU A 27 32.69 -32.48 -26.33
N GLU A 28 33.35 -32.44 -27.47
CA GLU A 28 33.30 -31.32 -28.42
C GLU A 28 31.89 -31.14 -28.98
N GLU A 29 31.22 -32.22 -29.38
CA GLU A 29 29.83 -32.21 -29.85
C GLU A 29 28.88 -31.70 -28.76
N LYS A 30 28.98 -32.23 -27.53
CA LYS A 30 28.18 -31.76 -26.39
C LYS A 30 28.43 -30.29 -26.09
N SER A 31 29.69 -29.87 -26.11
CA SER A 31 30.08 -28.47 -25.87
C SER A 31 29.53 -27.55 -26.97
N ALA A 32 29.64 -27.95 -28.23
CA ALA A 32 29.09 -27.22 -29.37
C ALA A 32 27.58 -27.07 -29.26
N LEU A 33 26.85 -28.13 -28.90
CA LEU A 33 25.41 -28.08 -28.67
C LEU A 33 25.04 -27.11 -27.54
N ILE A 34 25.77 -27.11 -26.43
CA ILE A 34 25.56 -26.20 -25.30
C ILE A 34 25.77 -24.74 -25.75
N ILE A 35 26.87 -24.46 -26.44
CA ILE A 35 27.19 -23.12 -26.94
C ILE A 35 26.11 -22.65 -27.93
N GLN A 36 25.72 -23.49 -28.88
CA GLN A 36 24.69 -23.18 -29.87
C GLN A 36 23.32 -22.93 -29.22
N LYS A 37 22.93 -23.75 -28.22
CA LYS A 37 21.71 -23.56 -27.45
C LYS A 37 21.71 -22.21 -26.74
N HIS A 38 22.81 -21.88 -26.05
CA HIS A 38 22.93 -20.58 -25.37
C HIS A 38 22.90 -19.41 -26.34
N TRP A 39 23.58 -19.53 -27.49
CA TRP A 39 23.59 -18.50 -28.53
C TRP A 39 22.19 -18.25 -29.13
N ARG A 40 21.47 -19.32 -29.49
CA ARG A 40 20.07 -19.21 -29.97
C ARG A 40 19.20 -18.52 -28.92
N GLY A 41 19.29 -18.94 -27.66
CA GLY A 41 18.57 -18.30 -26.58
C GLY A 41 18.93 -16.83 -26.37
N TYR A 42 20.22 -16.48 -26.48
CA TYR A 42 20.67 -15.08 -26.39
C TYR A 42 20.10 -14.24 -27.53
N LYS A 43 20.12 -14.76 -28.76
CA LYS A 43 19.57 -14.10 -29.95
C LYS A 43 18.08 -13.80 -29.78
N GLU A 44 17.28 -14.79 -29.37
CA GLU A 44 15.84 -14.60 -29.14
C GLU A 44 15.57 -13.59 -28.03
N ARG A 45 16.29 -13.68 -26.90
CA ARG A 45 16.14 -12.71 -25.81
C ARG A 45 16.53 -11.29 -26.23
N LYS A 46 17.56 -11.13 -27.05
CA LYS A 46 17.98 -9.83 -27.59
C LYS A 46 16.89 -9.25 -28.50
N ASN A 47 16.35 -10.05 -29.42
CA ASN A 47 15.27 -9.64 -30.30
C ASN A 47 14.00 -9.27 -29.52
N PHE A 48 13.60 -10.10 -28.55
CA PHE A 48 12.46 -9.80 -27.67
C PHE A 48 12.67 -8.50 -26.88
N ARG A 49 13.87 -8.26 -26.34
CA ARG A 49 14.19 -7.00 -25.64
C ARG A 49 14.07 -5.78 -26.56
N GLN A 50 14.43 -5.92 -27.83
CA GLN A 50 14.27 -4.85 -28.83
C GLN A 50 12.80 -4.60 -29.17
N GLN A 51 11.95 -5.63 -29.20
CA GLN A 51 10.51 -5.52 -29.46
C GLN A 51 9.67 -5.15 -28.23
N ARG A 52 10.23 -5.30 -27.01
CA ARG A 52 9.51 -5.05 -25.77
C ARG A 52 8.97 -3.61 -25.63
N PRO A 53 9.72 -2.55 -26.00
CA PRO A 53 9.21 -1.18 -25.93
C PRO A 53 7.97 -0.97 -26.78
N SER A 54 7.97 -1.39 -28.05
CA SER A 54 6.82 -1.23 -28.94
C SER A 54 5.59 -2.00 -28.47
N LEU A 55 5.77 -3.21 -27.92
CA LEU A 55 4.67 -3.95 -27.30
C LEU A 55 4.13 -3.26 -26.04
N THR A 56 5.00 -2.61 -25.27
CA THR A 56 4.61 -1.87 -24.07
C THR A 56 3.84 -0.60 -24.44
N GLU A 57 4.32 0.14 -25.43
CA GLU A 57 3.65 1.32 -26.00
C GLU A 57 2.28 0.95 -26.57
N TYR A 58 2.18 -0.14 -27.34
CA TYR A 58 0.92 -0.63 -27.86
C TYR A 58 -0.08 -0.99 -26.74
N LYS A 59 0.38 -1.74 -25.72
CA LYS A 59 -0.46 -2.06 -24.55
C LYS A 59 -0.90 -0.79 -23.80
N ALA A 60 -0.02 0.18 -23.63
CA ALA A 60 -0.33 1.46 -23.01
C ALA A 60 -1.38 2.23 -23.83
N ALA A 61 -1.20 2.32 -25.15
CA ALA A 61 -2.14 2.98 -26.05
C ALA A 61 -3.53 2.34 -25.99
N VAL A 62 -3.62 1.01 -26.04
CA VAL A 62 -4.90 0.28 -25.91
C VAL A 62 -5.56 0.55 -24.56
N THR A 63 -4.75 0.60 -23.48
CA THR A 63 -5.27 0.88 -22.14
C THR A 63 -5.83 2.30 -22.04
N LEU A 64 -5.10 3.29 -22.56
CA LEU A 64 -5.56 4.68 -22.63
C LEU A 64 -6.82 4.81 -23.49
N GLN A 65 -6.84 4.22 -24.68
CA GLN A 65 -8.02 4.23 -25.56
C GLN A 65 -9.24 3.65 -24.85
N ARG A 66 -9.10 2.50 -24.18
CA ARG A 66 -10.21 1.88 -23.41
C ARG A 66 -10.67 2.77 -22.27
N ALA A 67 -9.75 3.37 -21.52
CA ALA A 67 -10.08 4.27 -20.42
C ALA A 67 -10.83 5.52 -20.94
N THR A 68 -10.34 6.12 -22.01
CA THR A 68 -10.97 7.30 -22.66
C THR A 68 -12.36 6.96 -23.20
N LEU A 69 -12.53 5.83 -23.89
CA LEU A 69 -13.84 5.40 -24.37
C LEU A 69 -14.83 5.16 -23.23
N ARG A 70 -14.39 4.53 -22.13
CA ARG A 70 -15.21 4.36 -20.91
C ARG A 70 -15.58 5.71 -20.29
N PHE A 71 -14.64 6.64 -20.21
CA PHE A 71 -14.88 7.98 -19.70
C PHE A 71 -15.87 8.74 -20.58
N LEU A 72 -15.70 8.72 -21.91
CA LEU A 72 -16.62 9.35 -22.85
C LEU A 72 -18.01 8.74 -22.77
N ALA A 73 -18.13 7.41 -22.64
CA ALA A 73 -19.41 6.74 -22.42
C ALA A 73 -20.06 7.19 -21.10
N LYS A 74 -19.28 7.32 -20.02
CA LYS A 74 -19.76 7.87 -18.74
C LYS A 74 -20.21 9.33 -18.87
N CYS A 75 -19.45 10.16 -19.58
CA CYS A 75 -19.82 11.55 -19.84
C CYS A 75 -21.08 11.65 -20.70
N ARG A 76 -21.25 10.80 -21.72
CA ARG A 76 -22.48 10.74 -22.51
C ARG A 76 -23.68 10.33 -21.65
N LYS A 77 -23.55 9.29 -20.81
CA LYS A 77 -24.60 8.90 -19.85
C LYS A 77 -24.93 10.01 -18.85
N LYS A 78 -23.93 10.70 -18.33
CA LYS A 78 -24.15 11.89 -17.49
C LYS A 78 -24.84 12.98 -18.28
N LYS A 79 -24.45 13.25 -19.53
CA LYS A 79 -25.09 14.25 -20.39
C LYS A 79 -26.51 13.85 -20.81
N THR A 80 -26.87 12.57 -20.84
CA THR A 80 -28.27 12.15 -21.03
C THR A 80 -29.09 12.30 -19.75
N LEU A 81 -28.49 12.06 -18.58
CA LEU A 81 -29.13 12.31 -17.27
C LEU A 81 -29.29 13.82 -17.00
N PHE A 82 -28.28 14.59 -17.36
CA PHE A 82 -28.21 16.05 -17.32
C PHE A 82 -28.41 16.63 -18.72
N ALA A 83 -29.26 16.01 -19.55
CA ALA A 83 -29.70 16.70 -20.76
C ALA A 83 -30.24 18.05 -20.27
N PRO A 84 -29.77 19.19 -20.81
CA PRO A 84 -30.12 20.50 -20.30
C PRO A 84 -31.63 20.50 -20.26
N TRP A 85 -32.19 20.50 -19.03
CA TRP A 85 -33.59 20.24 -18.73
C TRP A 85 -34.40 20.45 -19.98
N GLN A 86 -34.61 19.38 -20.77
CA GLN A 86 -35.30 19.49 -22.05
C GLN A 86 -36.67 19.89 -21.60
N GLY A 87 -36.91 21.22 -21.63
CA GLY A 87 -37.84 21.88 -20.71
C GLY A 87 -39.07 21.02 -20.65
N ILE A 88 -39.41 20.56 -19.43
CA ILE A 88 -40.48 19.58 -19.18
C ILE A 88 -41.52 19.84 -20.26
N ARG A 89 -41.76 18.87 -21.16
CA ARG A 89 -42.50 19.10 -22.42
C ARG A 89 -43.89 19.74 -22.20
N GLU A 90 -44.35 19.67 -20.96
CA GLU A 90 -45.62 20.18 -20.43
C GLU A 90 -45.53 21.56 -19.77
N LEU A 91 -44.34 22.14 -19.56
CA LEU A 91 -44.15 23.50 -19.01
C LEU A 91 -44.26 24.56 -20.12
N SER A 92 -45.34 24.50 -20.88
CA SER A 92 -45.75 25.62 -21.74
C SER A 92 -45.96 26.87 -20.90
N ASP A 93 -45.90 28.06 -21.51
CA ASP A 93 -46.11 29.30 -20.77
C ASP A 93 -47.49 29.33 -20.08
N ALA A 94 -48.51 28.70 -20.70
CA ALA A 94 -49.82 28.51 -20.08
C ALA A 94 -49.74 27.67 -18.79
N ARG A 95 -49.01 26.54 -18.80
CA ARG A 95 -48.85 25.69 -17.61
C ARG A 95 -48.06 26.39 -16.51
N ARG A 96 -47.09 27.24 -16.85
CA ARG A 96 -46.36 28.06 -15.87
C ARG A 96 -47.29 29.04 -15.17
N VAL A 97 -48.20 29.68 -15.92
CA VAL A 97 -49.20 30.59 -15.36
C VAL A 97 -50.17 29.84 -14.44
N GLU A 98 -50.63 28.65 -14.85
CA GLU A 98 -51.47 27.80 -14.00
C GLU A 98 -50.76 27.38 -12.71
N LEU A 99 -49.52 26.91 -12.78
CA LEU A 99 -48.74 26.54 -11.61
C LEU A 99 -48.49 27.73 -10.69
N LYS A 100 -48.21 28.91 -11.27
CA LYS A 100 -48.07 30.14 -10.49
C LYS A 100 -49.38 30.50 -9.79
N GLN A 101 -50.51 30.40 -10.48
CA GLN A 101 -51.83 30.59 -9.85
C GLN A 101 -52.10 29.58 -8.75
N GLN A 102 -51.73 28.30 -8.93
CA GLN A 102 -51.88 27.28 -7.89
C GLN A 102 -51.02 27.58 -6.66
N VAL A 103 -49.78 28.05 -6.85
CA VAL A 103 -48.91 28.49 -5.76
C VAL A 103 -49.48 29.72 -5.07
N ASP A 104 -49.91 30.72 -5.84
CA ASP A 104 -50.50 31.96 -5.29
C ASP A 104 -51.78 31.64 -4.50
N ASP A 105 -52.65 30.78 -5.02
CA ASP A 105 -53.87 30.34 -4.33
C ASP A 105 -53.55 29.50 -3.09
N TYR A 106 -52.53 28.66 -3.14
CA TYR A 106 -52.08 27.91 -1.97
C TYR A 106 -51.53 28.85 -0.89
N VAL A 107 -50.71 29.84 -1.26
CA VAL A 107 -50.16 30.86 -0.36
C VAL A 107 -51.27 31.72 0.23
N ARG A 108 -52.29 32.09 -0.56
CA ARG A 108 -53.48 32.81 -0.07
C ARG A 108 -54.26 31.98 0.95
N ARG A 109 -54.43 30.67 0.70
CA ARG A 109 -55.14 29.75 1.62
C ARG A 109 -54.32 29.44 2.88
N HIS A 110 -53.00 29.54 2.79
CA HIS A 110 -52.06 29.23 3.88
C HIS A 110 -51.16 30.44 4.15
N SER A 111 -51.77 31.56 4.52
CA SER A 111 -51.02 32.73 4.96
C SER A 111 -50.35 32.43 6.30
N CYS A 112 -49.12 31.96 6.27
CA CYS A 112 -48.30 31.88 7.46
C CYS A 112 -47.83 33.28 7.87
N SER A 113 -47.49 33.47 9.15
CA SER A 113 -46.82 34.68 9.61
C SER A 113 -45.58 34.93 8.75
N GLN A 114 -45.65 35.93 7.86
CA GLN A 114 -44.53 36.27 6.99
C GLN A 114 -43.39 36.72 7.89
N MET A 115 -42.32 35.93 7.92
CA MET A 115 -41.07 36.38 8.52
C MET A 115 -40.58 37.57 7.69
N SER A 116 -40.15 38.64 8.37
CA SER A 116 -39.57 39.79 7.68
C SER A 116 -38.37 39.32 6.85
N ASP A 117 -38.21 39.86 5.63
CA ASP A 117 -37.09 39.54 4.74
C ASP A 117 -35.74 39.67 5.45
N VAL A 118 -35.63 40.64 6.36
CA VAL A 118 -34.43 40.87 7.17
C VAL A 118 -34.18 39.67 8.10
N THR A 119 -35.22 39.19 8.78
CA THR A 119 -35.11 38.02 9.69
C THR A 119 -34.82 36.73 8.94
N SER A 120 -35.36 36.55 7.73
CA SER A 120 -35.05 35.38 6.91
C SER A 120 -33.60 35.37 6.45
N LYS A 121 -33.05 36.53 6.06
CA LYS A 121 -31.64 36.65 5.66
C LYS A 121 -30.71 36.41 6.84
N GLU A 122 -31.07 36.93 8.01
CA GLU A 122 -30.31 36.73 9.25
C GLU A 122 -30.30 35.26 9.70
N LEU A 123 -31.43 34.56 9.60
CA LEU A 123 -31.44 33.11 9.87
C LEU A 123 -30.58 32.33 8.87
N HIS A 124 -30.57 32.77 7.61
CA HIS A 124 -29.75 32.14 6.59
C HIS A 124 -28.26 32.33 6.85
N SER A 125 -27.82 33.55 7.21
CA SER A 125 -26.41 33.79 7.57
C SER A 125 -26.02 32.97 8.79
N GLN A 126 -26.83 32.96 9.85
CA GLN A 126 -26.58 32.16 11.05
C GLN A 126 -26.50 30.65 10.75
N ALA A 127 -27.36 30.14 9.87
CA ALA A 127 -27.30 28.74 9.45
C ALA A 127 -26.01 28.43 8.67
N GLN A 128 -25.59 29.34 7.77
CA GLN A 128 -24.34 29.21 7.03
C GLN A 128 -23.12 29.25 7.94
N GLU A 129 -23.08 30.15 8.92
CA GLU A 129 -21.99 30.25 9.91
C GLU A 129 -21.85 28.96 10.72
N ARG A 130 -22.97 28.43 11.24
CA ARG A 130 -22.97 27.14 11.97
C ARG A 130 -22.46 25.99 11.11
N LEU A 131 -22.83 25.97 9.83
CA LEU A 131 -22.37 24.95 8.89
C LEU A 131 -20.86 25.08 8.62
N GLN A 132 -20.35 26.30 8.49
CA GLN A 132 -18.91 26.55 8.34
C GLN A 132 -18.13 26.06 9.58
N HIS A 133 -18.60 26.40 10.79
CA HIS A 133 -18.00 25.91 12.03
C HIS A 133 -17.96 24.37 12.09
N TYR A 134 -19.05 23.71 11.71
CA TYR A 134 -19.10 22.25 11.63
C TYR A 134 -18.04 21.69 10.66
N PHE A 135 -17.93 22.25 9.45
CA PHE A 135 -16.92 21.80 8.48
C PHE A 135 -15.48 22.07 8.94
N MET A 136 -15.24 23.17 9.65
CA MET A 136 -13.93 23.47 10.23
C MET A 136 -13.52 22.44 11.29
N GLY A 137 -14.44 22.04 12.17
CA GLY A 137 -14.18 21.02 13.19
C GLY A 137 -13.99 19.62 12.58
N ARG A 138 -14.81 19.29 11.57
CA ARG A 138 -14.80 17.98 10.93
C ARG A 138 -13.46 17.62 10.27
N ALA A 139 -12.76 18.59 9.70
CA ALA A 139 -11.44 18.32 9.11
C ALA A 139 -10.40 17.85 10.15
N LEU A 140 -10.50 18.28 11.41
CA LEU A 140 -9.64 17.83 12.49
C LEU A 140 -10.03 16.41 12.95
N GLU A 141 -11.33 16.16 13.08
CA GLU A 141 -11.87 14.84 13.42
C GLU A 141 -11.51 13.80 12.34
N ASP A 142 -11.67 14.13 11.06
CA ASP A 142 -11.30 13.27 9.94
C ASP A 142 -9.80 12.93 9.96
N ARG A 143 -8.92 13.90 10.27
CA ARG A 143 -7.48 13.66 10.43
C ARG A 143 -7.17 12.72 11.59
N ALA A 144 -7.79 12.94 12.75
CA ALA A 144 -7.62 12.08 13.92
C ALA A 144 -8.13 10.66 13.64
N GLN A 145 -9.26 10.54 12.93
CA GLN A 145 -9.84 9.27 12.53
C GLN A 145 -8.93 8.53 11.54
N HIS A 146 -8.43 9.21 10.51
CA HIS A 146 -7.46 8.62 9.58
C HIS A 146 -6.17 8.20 10.28
N HIS A 147 -5.70 8.96 11.26
CA HIS A 147 -4.55 8.58 12.06
C HIS A 147 -4.82 7.28 12.85
N ARG A 148 -5.98 7.20 13.51
CA ARG A 148 -6.40 5.99 14.23
C ARG A 148 -6.52 4.78 13.30
N GLU A 149 -7.12 4.94 12.13
CA GLU A 149 -7.26 3.89 11.12
C GLU A 149 -5.91 3.40 10.61
N ALA A 150 -4.96 4.32 10.35
CA ALA A 150 -3.60 3.96 9.94
C ALA A 150 -2.87 3.15 11.02
N LEU A 151 -3.01 3.54 12.30
CA LEU A 151 -2.43 2.78 13.42
C LEU A 151 -3.05 1.38 13.55
N VAL A 152 -4.38 1.27 13.44
CA VAL A 152 -5.06 -0.04 13.49
C VAL A 152 -4.60 -0.94 12.34
N ALA A 153 -4.46 -0.39 11.14
CA ALA A 153 -3.94 -1.13 9.99
C ALA A 153 -2.49 -1.60 10.24
N GLN A 154 -1.64 -0.73 10.76
CA GLN A 154 -0.26 -1.08 11.10
C GLN A 154 -0.19 -2.22 12.14
N ILE A 155 -0.97 -2.12 13.23
CA ILE A 155 -1.04 -3.16 14.26
C ILE A 155 -1.50 -4.48 13.65
N SER A 156 -2.55 -4.46 12.82
CA SER A 156 -3.06 -5.65 12.15
C SER A 156 -1.99 -6.30 11.26
N THR A 157 -1.25 -5.51 10.49
CA THR A 157 -0.15 -6.04 9.67
C THR A 157 0.99 -6.64 10.50
N ASN A 158 1.33 -6.03 11.64
CA ASN A 158 2.35 -6.56 12.54
C ASN A 158 1.89 -7.89 13.16
N ILE A 159 0.62 -7.99 13.58
CA ILE A 159 0.05 -9.23 14.10
C ILE A 159 0.11 -10.32 13.04
N GLU A 160 -0.30 -10.03 11.80
CA GLU A 160 -0.21 -11.00 10.71
C GLU A 160 1.22 -11.46 10.42
N GLN A 161 2.20 -10.55 10.51
CA GLN A 161 3.61 -10.90 10.35
C GLN A 161 4.07 -11.85 11.46
N LEU A 162 3.71 -11.57 12.71
CA LEU A 162 4.03 -12.42 13.86
C LEU A 162 3.34 -13.79 13.78
N MET A 163 2.09 -13.83 13.34
CA MET A 163 1.35 -15.09 13.15
C MET A 163 1.95 -15.96 12.04
N LYS A 164 2.63 -15.34 11.06
CA LYS A 164 3.31 -16.03 9.95
C LYS A 164 4.79 -16.24 10.21
N ALA A 165 5.28 -16.01 11.44
CA ALA A 165 6.69 -16.16 11.76
C ALA A 165 7.13 -17.64 11.60
N PRO A 166 8.21 -17.91 10.86
CA PRO A 166 8.69 -19.27 10.66
C PRO A 166 9.22 -19.87 11.97
N SER A 167 9.24 -21.19 12.04
CA SER A 167 9.85 -21.87 13.18
C SER A 167 11.37 -21.65 13.18
N LEU A 168 12.02 -21.71 14.36
CA LEU A 168 13.47 -21.49 14.48
C LEU A 168 14.32 -22.42 13.60
N LYS A 169 13.76 -23.52 13.12
CA LYS A 169 14.44 -24.49 12.23
C LYS A 169 14.37 -24.09 10.75
N GLU A 170 13.39 -23.27 10.38
CA GLU A 170 13.10 -22.85 9.01
C GLU A 170 13.58 -21.42 8.74
N ALA A 171 14.06 -20.72 9.76
CA ALA A 171 14.41 -19.31 9.67
C ALA A 171 15.67 -19.08 8.83
N GLU A 172 15.57 -18.22 7.81
CA GLU A 172 16.70 -17.75 7.01
C GLU A 172 17.42 -16.56 7.68
N GLU A 173 18.72 -16.37 7.40
CA GLU A 173 19.58 -15.36 8.05
C GLU A 173 19.08 -13.91 7.92
N LYS A 174 18.20 -13.61 6.94
CA LYS A 174 17.66 -12.27 6.68
C LYS A 174 16.27 -12.01 7.23
N GLU A 175 15.56 -13.05 7.68
CA GLU A 175 14.22 -12.92 8.23
C GLU A 175 14.11 -12.13 9.55
N PRO A 176 15.11 -12.11 10.47
CA PRO A 176 14.98 -11.31 11.68
C PRO A 176 14.92 -9.79 11.42
N GLU A 177 15.43 -9.32 10.28
CA GLU A 177 15.31 -7.89 9.90
C GLU A 177 13.87 -7.48 9.60
N LEU A 178 13.00 -8.43 9.21
CA LEU A 178 11.60 -8.18 8.90
C LEU A 178 10.75 -7.88 10.14
N PHE A 179 11.20 -8.34 11.32
CA PHE A 179 10.51 -8.18 12.60
C PHE A 179 11.00 -6.97 13.40
N LEU A 180 11.95 -6.20 12.87
CA LEU A 180 12.44 -4.99 13.53
C LEU A 180 11.41 -3.86 13.42
N SER A 181 11.18 -3.17 14.53
CA SER A 181 10.40 -1.93 14.53
C SER A 181 11.05 -0.88 13.65
N ARG A 182 10.24 -0.17 12.84
CA ARG A 182 10.70 0.96 12.01
C ARG A 182 11.12 2.17 12.86
N SER A 183 10.65 2.25 14.11
CA SER A 183 11.03 3.29 15.05
C SER A 183 12.36 2.94 15.72
N ARG A 184 13.39 3.74 15.45
CA ARG A 184 14.75 3.53 16.00
C ARG A 184 14.79 3.56 17.53
N PRO A 185 14.12 4.49 18.23
CA PRO A 185 14.04 4.47 19.69
C PRO A 185 13.44 3.17 20.23
N VAL A 186 12.32 2.73 19.65
CA VAL A 186 11.64 1.49 20.05
C VAL A 186 12.54 0.28 19.80
N ALA A 187 13.18 0.19 18.64
CA ALA A 187 14.11 -0.88 18.33
C ALA A 187 15.34 -0.90 19.27
N ALA A 188 15.88 0.27 19.62
CA ALA A 188 17.00 0.39 20.54
C ALA A 188 16.61 -0.03 21.97
N LYS A 189 15.45 0.41 22.47
CA LYS A 189 14.90 0.02 23.78
C LYS A 189 14.65 -1.50 23.83
N ALA A 190 14.03 -2.06 22.79
CA ALA A 190 13.81 -3.50 22.67
C ALA A 190 15.13 -4.29 22.68
N LYS A 191 16.16 -3.81 21.96
CA LYS A 191 17.50 -4.42 21.97
C LYS A 191 18.14 -4.36 23.35
N GLN A 192 18.04 -3.23 24.05
CA GLN A 192 18.57 -3.09 25.40
C GLN A 192 17.87 -4.04 26.37
N ALA A 193 16.53 -4.10 26.35
CA ALA A 193 15.74 -5.03 27.15
C ALA A 193 16.10 -6.50 26.86
N HIS A 194 16.33 -6.85 25.59
CA HIS A 194 16.80 -8.20 25.28
C HIS A 194 18.19 -8.48 25.85
N LEU A 195 19.13 -7.54 25.73
CA LEU A 195 20.46 -7.70 26.30
C LEU A 195 20.45 -7.80 27.84
N THR A 196 19.55 -7.08 28.53
CA THR A 196 19.40 -7.23 29.98
C THR A 196 18.84 -8.59 30.34
N THR A 197 17.83 -9.09 29.62
CA THR A 197 17.30 -10.45 29.85
C THR A 197 18.36 -11.52 29.61
N LEU A 198 19.17 -11.43 28.55
CA LEU A 198 20.27 -12.37 28.30
C LEU A 198 21.33 -12.34 29.41
N LYS A 199 21.70 -11.15 29.88
CA LYS A 199 22.64 -11.00 31.01
C LYS A 199 22.08 -11.62 32.28
N HIS A 200 20.79 -11.43 32.55
CA HIS A 200 20.13 -12.05 33.68
C HIS A 200 20.13 -13.59 33.54
N ILE A 201 19.74 -14.14 32.37
CA ILE A 201 19.75 -15.59 32.12
C ILE A 201 21.15 -16.19 32.29
N GLN A 202 22.19 -15.50 31.84
CA GLN A 202 23.58 -15.94 31.98
C GLN A 202 24.17 -15.74 33.38
N ALA A 203 23.48 -15.00 34.27
CA ALA A 203 23.98 -14.76 35.61
C ALA A 203 23.98 -16.05 36.47
N PRO A 204 24.96 -16.20 37.37
CA PRO A 204 24.97 -17.29 38.35
C PRO A 204 23.71 -17.29 39.22
N TRP A 205 23.28 -18.48 39.66
CA TRP A 205 22.05 -18.67 40.45
C TRP A 205 21.95 -17.77 41.69
N TRP A 206 23.08 -17.46 42.33
CA TRP A 206 23.13 -16.62 43.52
C TRP A 206 22.85 -15.13 43.25
N LYS A 207 23.00 -14.65 42.02
CA LYS A 207 22.56 -13.30 41.61
C LYS A 207 21.08 -13.23 41.24
N LYS A 208 20.43 -14.38 41.11
CA LYS A 208 19.00 -14.51 40.79
C LYS A 208 18.14 -14.70 42.05
N LEU A 209 18.77 -14.72 43.24
CA LEU A 209 18.07 -14.81 44.51
C LEU A 209 17.55 -13.42 44.91
N GLY A 210 16.23 -13.26 44.92
CA GLY A 210 15.54 -12.03 45.32
C GLY A 210 14.74 -11.35 44.20
N GLU A 211 14.95 -11.74 42.95
CA GLU A 211 14.05 -11.39 41.84
C GLU A 211 13.08 -12.56 41.66
N GLU A 212 11.94 -12.52 42.37
CA GLU A 212 10.84 -13.43 42.06
C GLU A 212 10.44 -13.23 40.59
N ALA A 213 10.22 -14.33 39.87
CA ALA A 213 9.77 -14.34 38.48
C ALA A 213 8.29 -13.89 38.37
N GLY A 214 7.97 -12.74 38.97
CA GLY A 214 6.70 -12.04 38.88
C GLY A 214 6.80 -10.97 37.80
N ASP A 215 5.99 -11.15 36.77
CA ASP A 215 5.84 -10.27 35.62
C ASP A 215 5.48 -8.83 36.01
N GLU A 216 6.44 -7.95 36.26
CA GLU A 216 6.23 -6.52 36.11
C GLU A 216 7.40 -5.92 35.33
N ILE A 217 7.21 -5.81 34.01
CA ILE A 217 7.90 -4.77 33.25
C ILE A 217 7.38 -3.46 33.84
N ASP A 218 8.12 -2.93 34.81
CA ASP A 218 7.81 -1.67 35.46
C ASP A 218 8.11 -0.56 34.45
N ILE A 219 7.22 -0.38 33.47
CA ILE A 219 7.26 0.72 32.52
C ILE A 219 6.67 1.91 33.28
N PRO A 220 7.47 2.95 33.61
CA PRO A 220 6.94 4.14 34.23
C PRO A 220 5.82 4.70 33.34
N LYS A 221 4.61 4.85 33.90
CA LYS A 221 3.42 5.32 33.15
C LYS A 221 3.65 6.66 32.45
N ASP A 222 4.59 7.45 32.92
CA ASP A 222 5.00 8.73 32.34
C ASP A 222 5.80 8.60 31.02
N GLU A 223 6.37 7.43 30.69
CA GLU A 223 7.10 7.22 29.42
C GLU A 223 6.17 6.79 28.27
N LEU A 224 5.07 6.10 28.56
CA LEU A 224 4.12 5.60 27.54
C LEU A 224 3.37 6.73 26.82
N SER A 225 3.11 7.83 27.52
CA SER A 225 2.43 9.01 26.97
C SER A 225 3.31 9.81 26.01
N VAL A 226 4.63 9.80 26.22
CA VAL A 226 5.61 10.47 25.35
C VAL A 226 5.87 9.65 24.07
N GLU A 227 5.87 8.32 24.16
CA GLU A 227 6.22 7.45 23.02
C GLU A 227 5.11 7.37 21.94
N LEU A 228 3.83 7.47 22.29
CA LEU A 228 2.71 7.51 21.33
C LEU A 228 2.81 8.70 20.35
N GLY A 229 3.39 9.82 20.79
CA GLY A 229 3.64 11.00 19.94
C GLY A 229 4.86 10.89 19.01
N THR A 230 5.72 9.88 19.22
CA THR A 230 7.00 9.72 18.49
C THR A 230 6.99 8.57 17.49
N LEU A 231 5.82 7.96 17.25
CA LEU A 231 5.63 7.03 16.14
C LEU A 231 5.89 7.77 14.83
N PHE A 232 7.13 7.67 14.35
CA PHE A 232 7.59 8.23 13.10
C PHE A 232 6.80 7.60 11.95
N ILE A 233 5.82 8.34 11.46
CA ILE A 233 5.09 8.03 10.23
C ILE A 233 5.71 8.91 9.14
N GLY A 234 6.22 8.29 8.09
CA GLY A 234 6.81 8.98 6.96
C GLY A 234 5.78 9.94 6.33
N GLY A 235 5.98 11.23 6.55
CA GLY A 235 5.12 12.27 5.99
C GLY A 235 5.20 13.57 6.78
N THR A 236 5.98 14.51 6.22
CA THR A 236 6.01 15.96 6.51
C THR A 236 6.20 16.42 7.96
N LYS A 237 7.36 17.06 8.21
CA LYS A 237 7.51 17.99 9.34
C LYS A 237 6.40 19.06 9.29
N PRO A 238 5.78 19.44 10.41
CA PRO A 238 4.98 20.65 10.47
C PRO A 238 5.91 21.89 10.39
N PRO A 239 5.40 23.05 9.94
CA PRO A 239 6.15 24.31 9.91
C PRO A 239 6.52 24.79 11.33
#